data_AF-A0A537WAE6-F1
#
_entry.id   AF-A0A537WAE6-F1
#
_cell.length_a   1.000
_cell.length_b   1.000
_cell.length_c   1.000
_cell.angle_alpha   90.00
_cell.angle_beta   90.00
_cell.angle_gamma   90.00
#
_symmetry.space_group_name_H-M   'P 1'
#
loop_
_entity.id
_entity.type
_entity.pdbx_description
1 polymer ?
#
loop_
_entity_poly.entity_id
_entity_poly.type
_entity_poly.pdbx_seq_one_letter_code
_entity_poly.pdbx_strand_id
1 'polypeptide(L)' 'MNAETAPAEQRARLWTLMTQLYPGYDAYQTKTSREIPVVVLTPTAG' A
#
# COMPACT_ATOMS: atom_id res chain seq x y z
N MET A 1 -2.13 -17.70 -5.65
CA MET A 1 -1.70 -16.30 -5.48
C MET A 1 -1.62 -16.04 -3.99
N ASN A 2 -0.53 -15.47 -3.51
CA ASN A 2 -0.36 -15.10 -2.10
C ASN A 2 -0.60 -13.60 -1.93
N ALA A 3 -1.07 -13.22 -0.75
CA ALA A 3 -1.34 -11.86 -0.38
C ALA A 3 -0.84 -11.61 1.03
N GLU A 4 0.04 -10.62 1.19
CA GLU A 4 0.61 -10.25 2.49
C GLU A 4 0.57 -8.73 2.65
N THR A 5 0.37 -8.26 3.89
CA THR A 5 0.46 -6.82 4.17
C THR A 5 1.92 -6.38 4.13
N ALA A 6 2.21 -5.33 3.39
CA ALA A 6 3.56 -4.80 3.27
C ALA A 6 4.09 -4.34 4.64
N PRO A 7 5.33 -4.68 5.01
CA PRO A 7 5.99 -4.09 6.17
C PRO A 7 6.16 -2.58 5.99
N ALA A 8 6.32 -1.84 7.10
CA ALA A 8 6.26 -0.38 7.12
C ALA A 8 7.17 0.31 6.09
N GLU A 9 8.43 -0.13 5.95
CA GLU A 9 9.38 0.43 4.98
C GLU A 9 8.91 0.24 3.54
N GLN A 10 8.47 -0.98 3.21
CA GLN A 10 7.95 -1.28 1.88
C GLN A 10 6.63 -0.55 1.60
N ARG A 11 5.76 -0.44 2.61
CA ARG A 11 4.51 0.32 2.53
C ARG A 11 4.79 1.78 2.18
N ALA A 12 5.73 2.43 2.87
CA ALA A 12 6.07 3.83 2.61
C ALA A 12 6.51 4.05 1.17
N ARG A 13 7.41 3.19 0.66
CA ARG A 13 7.88 3.26 -0.73
C ARG A 13 6.73 3.05 -1.74
N LEU A 14 5.89 2.04 -1.53
CA LEU A 14 4.77 1.75 -2.42
C LEU A 14 3.71 2.86 -2.39
N TRP A 15 3.43 3.41 -1.21
CA TRP A 15 2.50 4.52 -1.04
C TRP A 15 2.95 5.77 -1.81
N THR A 16 4.24 6.13 -1.74
CA THR A 16 4.80 7.22 -2.54
C THR A 16 4.64 7.00 -4.04
N LEU A 17 4.83 5.77 -4.53
CA LEU A 17 4.62 5.45 -5.94
C LEU A 17 3.14 5.58 -6.34
N MET A 18 2.23 5.08 -5.51
CA MET A 18 0.79 5.15 -5.78
C MET A 18 0.25 6.58 -5.75
N THR A 19 0.75 7.42 -4.84
CA THR A 19 0.35 8.83 -4.72
C THR A 19 0.90 9.70 -5.86
N GLN A 20 2.05 9.35 -6.44
CA GLN A 20 2.54 9.98 -7.68
C GLN A 20 1.60 9.72 -8.86
N LEU A 21 1.02 8.51 -8.97
CA LEU A 21 0.05 8.16 -10.01
C LEU A 21 -1.33 8.74 -9.72
N TYR A 22 -1.74 8.73 -8.45
CA TYR A 22 -3.03 9.24 -8.00
C TYR A 22 -2.92 9.91 -6.62
N PRO A 23 -2.82 11.26 -6.58
CA PRO A 23 -2.67 12.02 -5.34
C PRO A 23 -3.84 11.85 -4.35
N GLY A 24 -5.01 11.38 -4.80
CA GLY A 24 -6.17 11.17 -3.94
C GLY A 24 -5.97 10.14 -2.82
N TYR A 25 -4.96 9.26 -2.93
CA TYR A 25 -4.64 8.33 -1.84
C TYR A 25 -4.21 9.06 -0.56
N ASP A 26 -3.42 10.14 -0.65
CA ASP A 26 -3.04 10.91 0.53
C ASP A 26 -4.26 11.52 1.22
N ALA A 27 -5.24 11.98 0.45
CA ALA A 27 -6.50 12.47 1.00
C ALA A 27 -7.32 11.38 1.71
N TYR A 28 -7.12 10.10 1.40
CA TYR A 28 -7.73 9.00 2.15
C TYR A 28 -7.02 8.77 3.48
N GLN A 29 -5.69 8.84 3.49
CA GLN A 29 -4.89 8.70 4.71
C GLN A 29 -5.23 9.81 5.72
N THR A 30 -5.45 11.05 5.29
CA THR A 30 -5.82 12.15 6.19
C THR A 30 -7.20 11.98 6.84
N LYS A 31 -8.06 11.11 6.30
CA LYS A 31 -9.44 10.90 6.80
C LYS A 31 -9.52 9.82 7.87
N THR A 32 -8.40 9.25 8.29
CA THR A 32 -8.38 8.19 9.29
C THR A 32 -7.14 8.28 10.17
N SER A 33 -7.25 7.80 11.40
CA SER A 33 -6.13 7.70 12.33
C SER A 33 -5.31 6.43 12.16
N ARG A 34 -5.86 5.41 11.49
CA ARG A 34 -5.13 4.16 11.22
C ARG A 34 -4.25 4.30 9.99
N GLU A 35 -3.12 3.59 9.99
CA GLU A 35 -2.35 3.45 8.76
C GLU A 35 -3.12 2.59 7.74
N ILE A 36 -3.25 3.06 6.49
CA ILE A 36 -3.94 2.31 5.44
C ILE A 36 -3.03 1.14 5.02
N PRO A 37 -3.43 -0.13 5.17
CA PRO A 37 -2.55 -1.24 4.77
C PRO A 37 -2.35 -1.26 3.25
N VAL A 38 -1.12 -1.54 2.82
CA VAL A 38 -0.81 -1.89 1.42
C VAL A 38 -0.60 -3.39 1.37
N VAL A 39 -1.21 -4.07 0.41
CA VAL A 39 -1.08 -5.52 0.24
C VAL A 39 -0.22 -5.81 -0.97
N VAL A 40 0.78 -6.66 -0.80
CA VAL A 40 1.62 -7.18 -1.88
C VAL A 40 1.05 -8.52 -2.32
N LEU A 41 0.87 -8.65 -3.62
CA LEU A 41 0.37 -9.86 -4.25
C LEU A 41 1.51 -10.54 -4.98
N THR A 42 1.71 -11.82 -4.71
CA THR A 42 2.71 -12.64 -5.42
C THR A 42 2.04 -13.85 -6.07
N PRO A 43 2.55 -14.33 -7.21
CA PRO A 43 2.13 -15.62 -7.76
C PRO A 43 2.38 -16.74 -6.74
N THR A 44 1.51 -17.75 -6.71
CA THR A 44 1.84 -19.03 -6.07
C THR A 44 2.56 -19.89 -7.08
N ALA A 45 3.64 -20.57 -6.67
CA ALA A 45 4.16 -21.68 -7.46
C ALA A 45 3.03 -22.70 -7.66
N GLY A 46 2.80 -23.07 -8.92
CA GLY A 46 1.83 -24.10 -9.32
C GLY A 46 2.42 -25.48 -9.21
#